data_AF-A0A4Q5VDT7-F1
#
_entry.id   AF-A0A4Q5VDT7-F1
#
_cell.length_a   1.000
_cell.length_b   1.000
_cell.length_c   1.000
_cell.angle_alpha   90.00
_cell.angle_beta   90.00
_cell.angle_gamma   90.00
#
_symmetry.space_group_name_H-M   'P 1'
#
loop_
_entity.id
_entity.type
_entity.pdbx_description
1 polymer ?
#
loop_
_entity_poly.entity_id
_entity_poly.type
_entity_poly.pdbx_seq_one_letter_code
_entity_poly.pdbx_strand_id
1 'polypeptide(L)'
;MSRISIKTYEPNDFFSRQTLELTFRLLRNNNPGLSNAIKNAMSHVNIVHYETIRGIHTGEMHFNVDIYQLLTAHTIGQIVYALTKIGELALAKHDMPPEHINQLRKLIEDWVQLTEWVLYQTTTDKTAYH
;
A
#
# COMPACT_ATOMS: atom_id res chain seq x y z
N MET A 1 -0.62 21.06 23.88
CA MET A 1 -1.28 20.80 22.59
C MET A 1 -0.19 20.46 21.57
N SER A 2 0.02 19.17 21.31
CA SER A 2 1.05 18.71 20.37
C SER A 2 0.56 18.99 18.94
N ARG A 3 1.34 19.74 18.17
CA ARG A 3 1.09 19.95 16.75
C ARG A 3 1.22 18.59 16.05
N ILE A 4 0.14 18.11 15.45
CA ILE A 4 0.20 16.98 14.53
C ILE A 4 1.05 17.47 13.36
N SER A 5 2.24 16.88 13.20
CA SER A 5 3.14 17.24 12.11
C SER A 5 2.48 16.78 10.81
N ILE A 6 2.04 17.73 10.00
CA ILE A 6 1.47 17.47 8.67
C ILE A 6 2.65 16.98 7.83
N LYS A 7 2.75 15.66 7.63
CA LYS A 7 3.81 15.07 6.82
C LYS A 7 3.49 15.39 5.37
N THR A 8 4.28 16.26 4.75
CA THR A 8 4.24 16.47 3.31
C THR A 8 4.75 15.19 2.66
N TYR A 9 3.88 14.45 1.96
CA TYR A 9 4.26 13.23 1.26
C TYR A 9 5.13 13.59 0.05
N GLU A 10 6.36 13.07 0.00
CA GLU A 10 7.27 13.25 -1.13
C GLU A 10 7.08 12.13 -2.18
N PRO A 11 7.53 12.31 -3.42
CA PRO A 11 7.42 11.30 -4.49
C PRO A 11 8.01 9.92 -4.18
N ASN A 12 8.93 9.85 -3.22
CA ASN A 12 9.51 8.58 -2.80
C ASN A 12 8.65 7.81 -1.76
N ASP A 13 7.52 8.39 -1.32
CA ASP A 13 6.56 7.79 -0.38
C ASP A 13 5.40 7.05 -1.10
N PHE A 14 5.49 6.85 -2.42
CA PHE A 14 4.39 6.29 -3.19
C PHE A 14 4.42 4.77 -3.27
N PHE A 15 3.22 4.20 -3.20
CA PHE A 15 3.00 2.76 -3.21
C PHE A 15 3.37 2.18 -4.58
N SER A 16 4.20 1.15 -4.60
CA SER A 16 4.80 0.67 -5.85
C SER A 16 4.14 -0.61 -6.38
N ARG A 17 4.27 -0.85 -7.69
CA ARG A 17 3.90 -2.14 -8.30
C ARG A 17 4.70 -3.30 -7.73
N GLN A 18 5.97 -3.07 -7.36
CA GLN A 18 6.80 -4.08 -6.73
C GLN A 18 6.24 -4.51 -5.36
N THR A 19 5.73 -3.55 -4.59
CA THR A 19 5.04 -3.79 -3.31
C THR A 19 3.83 -4.70 -3.51
N LEU A 20 3.01 -4.48 -4.55
CA LEU A 20 1.89 -5.37 -4.91
C LEU A 20 2.37 -6.78 -5.29
N GLU A 21 3.38 -6.88 -6.16
CA GLU A 21 3.87 -8.17 -6.65
C GLU A 21 4.46 -9.03 -5.51
N LEU A 22 5.23 -8.41 -4.62
CA LEU A 22 5.79 -9.09 -3.44
C LEU A 22 4.69 -9.51 -2.46
N THR A 23 3.72 -8.63 -2.22
CA THR A 23 2.57 -8.94 -1.35
C THR A 23 1.74 -10.08 -1.93
N PHE A 24 1.47 -10.07 -3.24
CA PHE A 24 0.79 -11.17 -3.95
C PHE A 24 1.49 -12.51 -3.69
N ARG A 25 2.82 -12.56 -3.86
CA ARG A 25 3.63 -13.77 -3.66
C ARG A 25 3.59 -14.25 -2.22
N LEU A 26 3.73 -13.35 -1.25
CA LEU A 26 3.68 -13.68 0.17
C LEU A 26 2.31 -14.21 0.62
N LEU A 27 1.23 -13.58 0.12
CA LEU A 27 -0.13 -13.98 0.48
C LEU A 27 -0.60 -15.23 -0.26
N ARG A 28 0.02 -15.62 -1.38
CA ARG A 28 -0.43 -16.76 -2.19
C ARG A 28 -0.65 -18.05 -1.38
N ASN A 29 0.21 -18.31 -0.41
CA ASN A 29 0.15 -19.51 0.42
C ASN A 29 -0.44 -19.27 1.82
N ASN A 30 -0.50 -18.00 2.27
CA ASN A 30 -0.94 -17.64 3.62
C ASN A 30 -2.38 -17.10 3.65
N ASN A 31 -2.82 -16.44 2.57
CA ASN A 31 -4.16 -15.91 2.38
C ASN A 31 -4.51 -15.83 0.87
N PRO A 32 -4.96 -16.94 0.26
CA PRO A 32 -5.24 -17.00 -1.18
C PRO A 32 -6.32 -16.01 -1.64
N GLY A 33 -7.29 -15.68 -0.78
CA GLY A 33 -8.34 -14.70 -1.08
C GLY A 33 -7.77 -13.31 -1.33
N LEU A 34 -6.94 -12.82 -0.40
CA LEU A 34 -6.26 -11.53 -0.55
C LEU A 34 -5.24 -11.55 -1.70
N SER A 35 -4.54 -12.66 -1.90
CA SER A 35 -3.64 -12.83 -3.06
C SER A 35 -4.39 -12.66 -4.39
N ASN A 36 -5.57 -13.26 -4.53
CA ASN A 36 -6.40 -13.11 -5.73
C ASN A 36 -6.93 -11.68 -5.89
N ALA A 37 -7.30 -11.00 -4.80
CA ALA A 37 -7.69 -9.59 -4.85
C ALA A 37 -6.56 -8.71 -5.39
N ILE A 38 -5.32 -8.91 -4.92
CA ILE A 38 -4.13 -8.20 -5.41
C ILE A 38 -3.86 -8.53 -6.88
N LYS A 39 -3.98 -9.82 -7.27
CA LYS A 39 -3.83 -10.24 -8.67
C LYS A 39 -4.82 -9.54 -9.59
N ASN A 40 -6.08 -9.45 -9.18
CA ASN A 40 -7.13 -8.75 -9.92
C ASN A 40 -6.84 -7.25 -9.97
N ALA A 41 -6.40 -6.64 -8.87
CA ALA A 41 -6.01 -5.23 -8.89
C ALA A 41 -4.87 -4.99 -9.90
N MET A 42 -3.80 -5.79 -9.86
CA MET A 42 -2.67 -5.68 -10.79
C MET A 42 -3.05 -5.84 -12.27
N SER A 43 -4.13 -6.56 -12.61
CA SER A 43 -4.59 -6.70 -13.99
C SER A 43 -5.44 -5.53 -14.48
N HIS A 44 -5.98 -4.72 -13.58
CA HIS A 44 -6.88 -3.60 -13.90
C HIS A 44 -6.26 -2.23 -13.64
N VAL A 45 -5.14 -2.15 -12.91
CA VAL A 45 -4.40 -0.90 -12.74
C VAL A 45 -3.93 -0.41 -14.10
N ASN A 46 -4.36 0.81 -14.45
CA ASN A 46 -4.00 1.43 -15.70
C ASN A 46 -2.63 2.07 -15.52
N ILE A 47 -1.59 1.47 -16.09
CA ILE A 47 -0.25 2.09 -16.12
C ILE A 47 -0.31 3.19 -17.17
N VAL A 48 -0.83 4.36 -16.78
CA VAL A 48 -0.88 5.54 -17.65
C VAL A 48 0.56 5.83 -18.09
N HIS A 49 0.81 5.77 -19.40
CA HIS A 49 2.11 6.11 -19.96
C HIS A 49 2.47 7.54 -19.55
N TYR A 50 3.64 7.69 -18.95
CA TYR A 50 4.22 8.93 -18.42
C TYR A 50 4.15 10.12 -19.39
N GLU A 51 3.99 9.87 -20.69
CA GLU A 51 3.93 10.87 -21.76
C GLU A 51 2.66 11.74 -21.73
N THR A 52 1.60 11.30 -21.06
CA THR A 52 0.32 12.07 -21.02
C THR A 52 0.24 12.99 -19.81
N ILE A 53 1.10 12.81 -18.81
CA ILE A 53 0.99 13.48 -17.52
C ILE A 53 2.12 14.52 -17.40
N ARG A 54 1.82 15.77 -17.80
CA ARG A 54 2.69 16.92 -17.50
C ARG A 54 2.63 17.24 -16.00
N GLY A 55 3.36 16.46 -15.21
CA GLY A 55 3.52 16.67 -13.77
C GLY A 55 4.11 15.43 -13.11
N ILE A 56 5.27 15.57 -12.47
CA ILE A 56 5.97 14.45 -11.79
C ILE A 56 5.11 13.89 -10.64
N HIS A 57 4.18 14.68 -10.10
CA HIS A 57 3.38 14.33 -8.92
C HIS A 57 2.02 13.69 -9.23
N THR A 58 1.57 13.67 -10.48
CA THR A 58 0.21 13.23 -10.83
C THR A 58 0.16 11.73 -11.12
N GLY A 59 1.19 11.15 -11.76
CA GLY A 59 1.19 9.72 -12.12
C GLY A 59 1.11 8.75 -10.92
N GLU A 60 1.88 9.04 -9.87
CA GLU A 60 1.93 8.19 -8.67
C GLU A 60 0.69 8.36 -7.78
N MET A 61 0.10 9.57 -7.76
CA MET A 61 -1.18 9.83 -7.13
C MET A 61 -2.30 9.04 -7.83
N HIS A 62 -2.31 8.96 -9.16
CA HIS A 62 -3.26 8.14 -9.91
C HIS A 62 -3.13 6.65 -9.56
N PHE A 63 -1.89 6.15 -9.41
CA PHE A 63 -1.67 4.77 -9.01
C PHE A 63 -2.28 4.46 -7.63
N ASN A 64 -2.07 5.33 -6.64
CA ASN A 64 -2.69 5.15 -5.31
C ASN A 64 -4.22 5.20 -5.37
N VAL A 65 -4.80 6.10 -6.17
CA VAL A 65 -6.26 6.18 -6.39
C VAL A 65 -6.78 4.87 -6.98
N ASP A 66 -6.15 4.36 -8.04
CA ASP A 66 -6.56 3.13 -8.72
C ASP A 66 -6.51 1.93 -7.77
N ILE A 67 -5.42 1.80 -7.00
CA ILE A 67 -5.29 0.74 -5.99
C ILE A 67 -6.36 0.85 -4.92
N TYR A 68 -6.64 2.06 -4.44
CA TYR A 68 -7.69 2.27 -3.46
C TYR A 68 -9.08 1.90 -4.00
N GLN A 69 -9.40 2.27 -5.24
CA GLN A 69 -10.66 1.92 -5.88
C GLN A 69 -10.80 0.41 -6.08
N LEU A 70 -9.72 -0.28 -6.46
CA LEU A 70 -9.73 -1.71 -6.77
C LEU A 70 -9.76 -2.59 -5.52
N LEU A 71 -9.02 -2.22 -4.47
CA LEU A 71 -8.94 -3.03 -3.25
C LEU A 71 -9.92 -2.56 -2.17
N THR A 72 -10.38 -1.31 -2.16
CA THR A 72 -11.15 -0.69 -1.05
C THR A 72 -10.35 -0.59 0.26
N ALA A 73 -10.73 0.33 1.15
CA ALA A 73 -10.11 0.49 2.48
C ALA A 73 -10.12 -0.82 3.30
N HIS A 74 -11.20 -1.58 3.22
CA HIS A 74 -11.36 -2.79 4.02
C HIS A 74 -10.33 -3.86 3.63
N THR A 75 -10.17 -4.15 2.34
CA THR A 75 -9.19 -5.14 1.88
C THR A 75 -7.76 -4.68 2.13
N ILE A 76 -7.48 -3.38 1.99
CA ILE A 76 -6.16 -2.81 2.35
C ILE A 76 -5.85 -3.09 3.84
N GLY A 77 -6.80 -2.84 4.73
CA GLY A 77 -6.64 -3.17 6.16
C GLY A 77 -6.43 -4.66 6.42
N GLN A 78 -7.14 -5.53 5.69
CA GLN A 78 -6.94 -6.97 5.77
C GLN A 78 -5.55 -7.41 5.28
N ILE A 79 -5.00 -6.75 4.26
CA ILE A 79 -3.64 -7.01 3.76
C ILE A 79 -2.59 -6.62 4.80
N VAL A 80 -2.68 -5.42 5.39
CA VAL A 80 -1.79 -4.98 6.46
C VAL A 80 -1.81 -6.00 7.60
N TYR A 81 -3.00 -6.38 8.07
CA TYR A 81 -3.16 -7.38 9.12
C TYR A 81 -2.51 -8.73 8.77
N ALA A 82 -2.73 -9.23 7.55
CA ALA A 82 -2.14 -10.49 7.11
C ALA A 82 -0.61 -10.45 7.06
N LEU A 83 -0.02 -9.35 6.58
CA LEU A 83 1.43 -9.17 6.57
C LEU A 83 2.00 -9.07 7.99
N THR A 84 1.33 -8.36 8.90
CA THR A 84 1.72 -8.32 10.32
C THR A 84 1.72 -9.73 10.93
N LYS A 85 0.70 -10.55 10.63
CA LYS A 85 0.65 -11.94 11.11
C LYS A 85 1.78 -12.81 10.56
N ILE A 86 2.14 -12.64 9.29
CA ILE A 86 3.31 -13.31 8.71
C ILE A 86 4.59 -12.88 9.46
N GLY A 87 4.72 -11.60 9.79
CA GLY A 87 5.85 -11.06 10.53
C GLY A 87 5.95 -11.59 11.95
N GLU A 88 4.84 -11.64 12.68
CA GLU A 88 4.78 -12.25 14.02
C GLU A 88 5.26 -13.71 14.00
N LEU A 89 4.77 -14.51 13.04
CA LEU A 89 5.16 -15.91 12.88
C LEU A 89 6.64 -16.06 12.51
N ALA A 90 7.16 -15.18 11.65
CA ALA A 90 8.56 -15.19 11.24
C ALA A 90 9.49 -14.88 12.41
N LEU A 91 9.14 -13.89 13.24
CA LEU A 91 9.89 -13.53 14.43
C LEU A 91 9.86 -14.64 15.48
N ALA A 92 8.69 -15.26 15.70
CA ALA A 92 8.54 -16.34 16.66
C ALA A 92 9.35 -17.59 16.31
N LYS A 93 9.54 -17.87 15.01
CA LYS A 93 10.31 -19.03 14.55
C LYS A 93 11.83 -18.83 14.60
N HIS A 94 12.32 -17.60 14.75
CA HIS A 94 13.75 -17.24 14.68
C HIS A 94 14.51 -17.77 13.44
N ASP A 95 13.79 -18.19 12.40
CA ASP A 95 14.31 -18.94 11.26
C ASP A 95 14.39 -18.07 9.98
N MET A 96 14.21 -16.75 10.13
CA MET A 96 14.16 -15.83 9.00
C MET A 96 15.40 -14.93 8.99
N PRO A 97 16.14 -14.85 7.86
CA PRO A 97 17.27 -13.94 7.74
C PRO A 97 16.87 -12.48 8.04
N PRO A 98 17.74 -11.68 8.69
CA PRO A 98 17.45 -10.28 8.99
C PRO A 98 17.03 -9.44 7.78
N GLU A 99 17.56 -9.76 6.60
CA GLU A 99 17.19 -9.10 5.34
C GLU A 99 15.71 -9.33 4.98
N HIS A 100 15.21 -10.56 5.13
CA HIS A 100 13.82 -10.90 4.82
C HIS A 100 12.86 -10.24 5.82
N ILE A 101 13.24 -10.16 7.10
CA ILE A 101 12.47 -9.42 8.11
C ILE A 101 12.41 -7.93 7.76
N ASN A 102 13.54 -7.34 7.31
CA ASN A 102 13.57 -5.96 6.85
C ASN A 102 12.70 -5.71 5.61
N GLN A 103 12.69 -6.65 4.66
CA GLN A 103 11.81 -6.57 3.49
C GLN A 103 10.34 -6.62 3.88
N LEU A 104 9.96 -7.54 4.78
CA LEU A 104 8.58 -7.64 5.28
C LEU A 104 8.16 -6.37 6.03
N ARG A 105 9.05 -5.81 6.86
CA ARG A 105 8.82 -4.54 7.53
C ARG A 105 8.57 -3.41 6.53
N LYS A 106 9.41 -3.27 5.50
CA LYS A 106 9.21 -2.28 4.43
C LYS A 106 7.87 -2.46 3.72
N LEU A 107 7.48 -3.71 3.41
CA LEU A 107 6.17 -3.97 2.81
C LEU A 107 5.03 -3.49 3.70
N ILE A 108 5.08 -3.75 5.00
CA ILE A 108 4.07 -3.27 5.96
C ILE A 108 4.07 -1.74 5.99
N GLU A 109 5.24 -1.10 6.04
CA GLU A 109 5.38 0.36 6.01
C GLU A 109 4.74 0.97 4.75
N ASP A 110 5.00 0.41 3.55
CA ASP A 110 4.40 0.88 2.30
C ASP A 110 2.85 0.79 2.31
N TRP A 111 2.29 -0.33 2.80
CA TRP A 111 0.83 -0.48 2.90
C TRP A 111 0.19 0.43 3.95
N VAL A 112 0.91 0.72 5.04
CA VAL A 112 0.46 1.68 6.06
C VAL A 112 0.46 3.09 5.48
N GLN A 113 1.51 3.48 4.76
CA GLN A 113 1.57 4.79 4.09
C GLN A 113 0.43 4.96 3.08
N LEU A 114 0.11 3.93 2.29
CA LEU A 114 -1.07 3.94 1.40
C LEU A 114 -2.36 4.17 2.21
N THR A 115 -2.50 3.50 3.36
CA THR A 115 -3.69 3.65 4.22
C THR A 115 -3.80 5.07 4.78
N GLU A 116 -2.70 5.64 5.26
CA GLU A 116 -2.66 7.02 5.75
C GLU A 116 -3.02 8.02 4.64
N TRP A 117 -2.46 7.83 3.44
CA TRP A 117 -2.77 8.67 2.28
C TRP A 117 -4.26 8.60 1.91
N VAL A 118 -4.85 7.40 1.89
CA VAL A 118 -6.29 7.20 1.63
C VAL A 118 -7.12 7.98 2.66
N LEU A 119 -6.80 7.84 3.94
CA LEU A 119 -7.52 8.53 5.00
C LEU A 119 -7.41 10.05 4.85
N TYR A 120 -6.21 10.56 4.57
CA TYR A 120 -5.96 11.98 4.36
C TYR A 120 -6.77 12.56 3.19
N GLN A 121 -6.84 11.86 2.07
CA GLN A 121 -7.64 12.30 0.91
C GLN A 121 -9.14 12.33 1.25
N THR A 122 -9.66 11.29 1.93
CA THR A 122 -11.09 11.28 2.32
C THR A 122 -11.46 12.37 3.33
N THR A 123 -10.51 12.85 4.14
CA THR A 123 -10.75 13.98 5.05
C THR A 123 -10.69 15.33 4.34
N THR A 124 -9.82 15.49 3.35
CA THR A 124 -9.65 16.75 2.60
C THR A 124 -10.88 17.04 1.73
N ASP A 125 -11.43 16.03 1.07
CA ASP A 125 -12.66 16.15 0.27
C ASP A 125 -13.86 16.59 1.12
N LYS A 126 -13.98 16.11 2.37
CA LYS A 126 -15.09 16.48 3.26
C LYS A 126 -15.01 17.91 3.77
N THR A 127 -13.81 18.49 3.88
CA THR A 127 -13.64 19.88 4.31
C THR A 127 -13.84 20.90 3.20
N ALA A 128 -13.87 20.48 1.92
CA ALA A 128 -14.09 21.38 0.78
C ALA A 128 -15.59 21.71 0.54
N TYR A 129 -16.51 21.04 1.24
CA TYR A 129 -17.96 21.23 1.12
C TYR A 129 -18.62 21.91 2.34
N HIS A 130 -17.83 22.56 3.20
CA HIS A 130 -18.32 23.29 4.37
C HIS A 130 -17.89 24.75 4.38
#